data_AF-A0A7C9RHW7-F1
#
_entry.id   AF-A0A7C9RHW7-F1
#
_cell.length_a   1.000
_cell.length_b   1.000
_cell.length_c   1.000
_cell.angle_alpha   90.00
_cell.angle_beta   90.00
_cell.angle_gamma   90.00
#
_symmetry.space_group_name_H-M   'P 1'
#
loop_
_entity.id
_entity.type
_entity.pdbx_description
1 polymer ?
#
loop_
_entity_poly.entity_id
_entity_poly.type
_entity_poly.pdbx_seq_one_letter_code
_entity_poly.pdbx_strand_id
1 'polypeptide(L)'
;MKKFSDLSEREVLAVAISGEEEDSRIYMSFAEDLSERYPESAKLFEVMAEEEKGHRHLLLEMYEKSFGPNLPPIRRTDVKGFLRRRPVWLTKNLSLDVVRK
;
A
#
# COMPACT_ATOMS: atom_id res chain seq x y z
N MET A 1 8.55 -15.89 8.12
CA MET A 1 8.50 -14.43 8.26
C MET A 1 9.73 -13.94 9.03
N LYS A 2 10.51 -13.02 8.43
CA LYS A 2 11.67 -12.36 9.08
C LYS A 2 11.19 -11.38 10.17
N LYS A 3 12.01 -11.04 11.17
CA LYS A 3 11.67 -9.90 12.05
C LYS A 3 12.02 -8.60 11.35
N PHE A 4 11.30 -7.52 11.64
CA PHE A 4 11.63 -6.20 11.12
C PHE A 4 13.07 -5.77 11.46
N SER A 5 13.52 -6.09 12.68
CA SER A 5 14.90 -5.83 13.14
C SER A 5 15.99 -6.55 12.35
N ASP A 6 15.62 -7.59 11.59
CA ASP A 6 16.56 -8.45 10.88
C ASP A 6 16.62 -8.08 9.38
N LEU A 7 15.92 -7.03 8.96
CA LEU A 7 15.92 -6.54 7.58
C LEU A 7 17.15 -5.69 7.31
N SER A 8 17.80 -5.93 6.18
CA SER A 8 18.77 -4.98 5.62
C SER A 8 18.08 -3.70 5.14
N GLU A 9 18.83 -2.60 4.98
CA GLU A 9 18.30 -1.35 4.39
C GLU A 9 17.63 -1.57 3.03
N ARG A 10 18.25 -2.42 2.20
CA ARG A 10 17.70 -2.87 0.91
C ARG A 10 16.32 -3.51 1.07
N GLU A 11 16.15 -4.37 2.07
CA GLU A 11 14.88 -5.04 2.33
C GLU A 11 13.85 -4.11 2.97
N VAL A 12 14.27 -3.17 3.81
CA VAL A 12 13.37 -2.15 4.38
C VAL A 12 12.76 -1.30 3.28
N LEU A 13 13.57 -0.79 2.34
CA LEU A 13 13.07 -0.03 1.20
C LEU A 13 12.17 -0.89 0.30
N ALA A 14 12.54 -2.15 0.05
CA ALA A 14 11.71 -3.03 -0.78
C ALA A 14 10.33 -3.31 -0.15
N VAL A 15 10.27 -3.50 1.17
CA VAL A 15 9.01 -3.65 1.91
C VAL A 15 8.18 -2.37 1.84
N ALA A 16 8.82 -1.19 1.94
CA ALA A 16 8.13 0.09 1.81
C ALA A 16 7.53 0.28 0.41
N ILE A 17 8.32 0.05 -0.65
CA ILE A 17 7.89 0.14 -2.06
C ILE A 17 6.73 -0.81 -2.34
N SER A 18 6.84 -2.07 -1.92
CA SER A 18 5.75 -3.05 -2.05
C SER A 18 4.51 -2.60 -1.27
N GLY A 19 4.71 -1.90 -0.16
CA GLY A 19 3.65 -1.36 0.68
C GLY A 19 2.84 -0.28 -0.01
N GLU A 20 3.50 0.74 -0.57
CA GLU A 20 2.81 1.82 -1.27
C GLU A 20 2.10 1.33 -2.54
N GLU A 21 2.67 0.34 -3.23
CA GLU A 21 2.00 -0.28 -4.37
C GLU A 21 0.72 -1.03 -3.94
N GLU A 22 0.76 -1.75 -2.82
CA GLU A 22 -0.42 -2.41 -2.27
C GLU A 22 -1.46 -1.39 -1.81
N ASP A 23 -1.05 -0.33 -1.11
CA ASP A 23 -1.92 0.71 -0.59
C ASP A 23 -2.64 1.48 -1.71
N SER A 24 -1.92 1.86 -2.78
CA SER A 24 -2.52 2.50 -3.96
C SER A 24 -3.62 1.65 -4.59
N ARG A 25 -3.38 0.33 -4.72
CA ARG A 25 -4.38 -0.61 -5.27
C ARG A 25 -5.59 -0.74 -4.35
N ILE A 26 -5.38 -0.78 -3.03
CA ILE A 26 -6.46 -0.85 -2.04
C ILE A 26 -7.35 0.39 -2.13
N TYR A 27 -6.77 1.59 -2.15
CA TYR A 27 -7.52 2.83 -2.26
C TYR A 27 -8.30 2.91 -3.58
N MET A 28 -7.69 2.51 -4.69
CA MET A 28 -8.40 2.48 -5.98
C MET A 28 -9.61 1.53 -5.94
N SER A 29 -9.48 0.34 -5.33
CA SER A 29 -10.61 -0.56 -5.15
C SER A 29 -11.73 0.06 -4.29
N PHE A 30 -11.40 0.83 -3.25
CA PHE A 30 -12.41 1.56 -2.48
C PHE A 30 -13.07 2.69 -3.28
N ALA A 31 -12.31 3.41 -4.12
CA ALA A 31 -12.87 4.43 -5.00
C ALA A 31 -13.90 3.83 -5.96
N GLU A 32 -13.54 2.73 -6.62
CA GLU A 32 -14.44 2.00 -7.54
C GLU A 32 -15.72 1.55 -6.82
N ASP A 33 -15.60 0.90 -5.65
CA ASP A 33 -16.73 0.38 -4.87
C ASP A 33 -17.68 1.49 -4.32
N LEU A 34 -17.16 2.69 -4.11
CA LEU A 34 -17.91 3.83 -3.57
C LEU A 34 -18.44 4.79 -4.64
N SER A 35 -17.94 4.74 -5.87
CA SER A 35 -18.19 5.72 -6.94
C SER A 35 -19.67 6.05 -7.16
N GLU A 36 -20.55 5.06 -7.17
CA GLU A 36 -21.99 5.27 -7.42
C GLU A 36 -22.75 5.84 -6.21
N ARG A 37 -22.42 5.40 -4.99
CA ARG A 37 -23.20 5.72 -3.78
C ARG A 37 -22.64 6.93 -3.02
N TYR A 38 -21.33 7.14 -3.11
CA TYR A 38 -20.59 8.13 -2.32
C TYR A 38 -19.44 8.76 -3.14
N PRO A 39 -19.75 9.51 -4.22
CA PRO A 39 -18.76 10.01 -5.17
C PRO A 39 -17.67 10.90 -4.55
N GLU A 40 -18.02 11.72 -3.55
CA GLU A 40 -17.03 12.55 -2.84
C GLU A 40 -16.03 11.70 -2.02
N SER A 41 -16.48 10.58 -1.46
CA SER A 41 -15.58 9.66 -0.74
C SER A 41 -14.74 8.84 -1.71
N ALA A 42 -15.30 8.45 -2.86
CA ALA A 42 -14.53 7.81 -3.92
C ALA A 42 -13.38 8.70 -4.41
N LYS A 43 -13.66 9.98 -4.67
CA LYS A 43 -12.64 10.97 -5.08
C LYS A 43 -11.53 11.13 -4.05
N LEU A 44 -11.84 11.09 -2.75
CA LEU A 44 -10.82 11.11 -1.71
C LEU A 44 -9.87 9.91 -1.84
N PHE A 45 -10.41 8.71 -2.06
CA PHE A 45 -9.59 7.51 -2.26
C PHE A 45 -8.79 7.54 -3.55
N GLU A 46 -9.30 8.14 -4.63
CA GLU A 46 -8.52 8.35 -5.86
C GLU A 46 -7.30 9.24 -5.61
N VAL A 47 -7.48 10.32 -4.85
CA VAL A 47 -6.38 11.24 -4.47
C VAL A 47 -5.35 10.50 -3.62
N MET A 48 -5.77 9.75 -2.60
CA MET A 48 -4.87 8.94 -1.77
C MET A 48 -4.13 7.87 -2.60
N ALA A 49 -4.82 7.21 -3.52
CA ALA A 49 -4.20 6.22 -4.41
C ALA A 49 -3.09 6.86 -5.27
N GLU A 50 -3.27 8.11 -5.71
CA GLU A 50 -2.28 8.85 -6.48
C GLU A 50 -1.10 9.32 -5.61
N GLU A 51 -1.35 9.77 -4.38
CA GLU A 51 -0.29 10.08 -3.41
C GLU A 51 0.62 8.88 -3.16
N GLU A 52 0.05 7.68 -2.95
CA GLU A 52 0.85 6.46 -2.75
C GLU A 52 1.67 6.07 -4.00
N LYS A 53 1.17 6.35 -5.22
CA LYS A 53 2.02 6.17 -6.43
C LYS A 53 3.20 7.13 -6.41
N GLY A 54 3.01 8.36 -5.95
CA GLY A 54 4.07 9.34 -5.74
C GLY A 54 5.11 8.85 -4.74
N HIS A 55 4.67 8.37 -3.57
CA HIS A 55 5.55 7.77 -2.57
C HIS A 55 6.34 6.60 -3.13
N ARG A 56 5.66 5.67 -3.82
CA ARG A 56 6.28 4.51 -4.48
C ARG A 56 7.37 4.94 -5.47
N HIS A 57 7.10 5.96 -6.28
CA HIS A 57 8.07 6.46 -7.26
C HIS A 57 9.32 7.03 -6.59
N LEU A 58 9.17 7.87 -5.56
CA LEU A 58 10.28 8.43 -4.80
C LEU A 58 11.14 7.35 -4.13
N LEU A 59 10.48 6.36 -3.51
CA LEU A 59 11.17 5.24 -2.88
C LEU A 59 11.91 4.37 -3.90
N LEU A 60 11.32 4.14 -5.08
CA LEU A 60 11.96 3.37 -6.15
C LEU A 60 13.20 4.09 -6.70
N GLU A 61 13.14 5.40 -6.91
CA GLU A 61 14.32 6.18 -7.30
C GLU A 61 15.43 6.11 -6.25
N MET A 62 15.07 6.23 -4.97
CA MET A 62 16.03 6.12 -3.86
C MET A 62 16.67 4.74 -3.81
N TYR A 63 15.86 3.69 -4.02
CA TYR A 63 16.32 2.31 -4.07
C TYR A 63 17.29 2.11 -5.23
N GLU A 64 16.94 2.55 -6.44
CA GLU A 64 17.78 2.38 -7.63
C GLU A 64 19.12 3.10 -7.49
N LYS A 65 19.13 4.32 -6.95
CA LYS A 65 20.36 5.09 -6.66
C LYS A 65 21.29 4.37 -5.67
N SER A 66 20.74 3.60 -4.73
CA SER A 66 21.51 3.00 -3.63
C SER A 66 21.89 1.53 -3.87
N PHE A 67 21.01 0.76 -4.51
CA PHE A 67 21.09 -0.70 -4.61
C PHE A 67 20.95 -1.24 -6.04
N GLY A 68 20.77 -0.36 -7.03
CA GLY A 68 20.53 -0.72 -8.43
C GLY A 68 19.08 -1.16 -8.70
N PRO A 69 18.79 -1.63 -9.93
CA PRO A 69 17.41 -1.78 -10.40
C PRO A 69 16.68 -3.01 -9.87
N ASN A 70 17.40 -3.96 -9.25
CA ASN A 70 16.82 -5.26 -8.88
C ASN A 70 16.19 -5.21 -7.48
N LEU A 71 14.87 -5.00 -7.44
CA LEU A 71 14.06 -5.00 -6.22
C LEU A 71 13.79 -6.45 -5.74
N PRO A 72 14.18 -6.84 -4.52
CA PRO A 72 13.86 -8.17 -4.00
C PRO A 72 12.35 -8.32 -3.79
N PRO A 73 11.78 -9.51 -4.07
CA PRO A 73 10.36 -9.77 -3.92
C PRO A 73 10.00 -10.04 -2.44
N ILE A 74 10.00 -8.99 -1.62
CA ILE A 74 9.60 -9.04 -0.21
C ILE A 74 8.39 -8.14 0.03
N ARG A 75 7.40 -8.64 0.77
CA ARG A 75 6.16 -7.92 1.11
C ARG A 75 6.07 -7.69 2.61
N ARG A 76 5.17 -6.78 3.03
CA ARG A 76 4.83 -6.56 4.45
C ARG A 76 4.40 -7.87 5.14
N THR A 77 3.70 -8.76 4.43
CA THR A 77 3.25 -10.08 4.92
C THR A 77 4.39 -11.08 5.19
N ASP A 78 5.59 -10.84 4.65
CA ASP A 78 6.77 -11.66 4.88
C ASP A 78 7.53 -11.26 6.16
N VAL A 79 7.14 -10.15 6.79
CA VAL A 79 7.82 -9.53 7.93
C VAL A 79 6.93 -9.56 9.19
N LYS A 80 7.46 -10.11 10.28
CA LYS A 80 6.79 -10.15 11.59
C LYS A 80 6.62 -8.73 12.13
N GLY A 81 5.44 -8.47 12.68
CA GLY A 81 5.11 -7.18 13.30
C GLY A 81 4.28 -6.26 12.40
N PHE A 82 4.19 -6.53 11.09
CA PHE A 82 3.22 -5.84 10.25
C PHE A 82 1.81 -6.30 10.56
N LEU A 83 0.89 -5.33 10.65
CA LEU A 83 -0.54 -5.59 10.74
C LEU A 83 -0.99 -6.34 9.49
N ARG A 84 -1.63 -7.50 9.69
CA ARG A 84 -2.34 -8.17 8.61
C ARG A 84 -3.63 -7.39 8.34
N ARG A 85 -3.65 -6.63 7.25
CA ARG A 85 -4.89 -5.98 6.80
C ARG A 85 -5.91 -7.06 6.45
N ARG A 86 -7.18 -6.80 6.80
CA ARG A 86 -8.27 -7.65 6.32
C ARG A 86 -8.37 -7.48 4.81
N PRO A 87 -8.62 -8.55 4.05
CA PRO A 87 -8.71 -8.43 2.60
C PRO A 87 -9.82 -7.48 2.17
N VAL A 88 -9.55 -6.60 1.21
CA VAL A 88 -10.48 -5.56 0.72
C VAL A 88 -11.80 -6.14 0.20
N TRP A 89 -11.78 -7.37 -0.34
CA TRP A 89 -13.01 -8.04 -0.80
C TRP A 89 -13.92 -8.54 0.34
N LEU A 90 -13.41 -8.65 1.57
CA LEU A 90 -14.20 -8.95 2.77
C LEU A 90 -14.88 -7.69 3.35
N THR A 91 -14.64 -6.52 2.75
CA THR A 91 -15.21 -5.22 3.13
C THR A 91 -16.30 -4.70 2.19
N LYS A 92 -16.77 -5.53 1.25
CA LYS A 92 -17.96 -5.22 0.44
C LYS A 92 -19.16 -4.94 1.36
N ASN A 93 -19.81 -3.80 1.16
CA ASN A 93 -20.96 -3.29 1.94
C ASN A 93 -20.66 -2.70 3.33
N LEU A 94 -19.42 -2.34 3.63
CA LEU A 94 -19.15 -1.55 4.84
C LEU A 94 -19.82 -0.16 4.78
N SER A 95 -20.31 0.30 5.93
CA SER A 95 -20.70 1.71 6.08
C SER A 95 -19.47 2.62 5.89
N LEU A 96 -19.70 3.85 5.45
CA LEU A 96 -18.65 4.87 5.27
C LEU A 96 -17.74 4.99 6.50
N ASP A 97 -18.28 4.81 7.71
CA ASP A 97 -17.54 4.89 8.96
C ASP A 97 -16.47 3.81 9.12
N VAL A 98 -16.68 2.63 8.54
CA VAL A 98 -15.70 1.53 8.61
C VAL A 98 -14.65 1.68 7.50
N VAL A 99 -15.02 2.29 6.38
CA VAL A 99 -14.09 2.56 5.28
C VAL A 99 -13.14 3.73 5.61
N ARG A 100 -13.55 4.65 6.50
CA ARG A 100 -12.73 5.78 6.98
C ARG A 100 -11.78 5.45 8.15
N LYS A 101 -11.81 4.24 8.70
CA LYS A 101 -10.98 3.81 9.84
C LYS A 101 -9.79 2.97 9.40
#